data_AF-A0A3D3P1T4-F1
#
_entry.id   AF-A0A3D3P1T4-F1
#
_cell.length_a   1.000
_cell.length_b   1.000
_cell.length_c   1.000
_cell.angle_alpha   90.00
_cell.angle_beta   90.00
_cell.angle_gamma   90.00
#
_symmetry.space_group_name_H-M   'P 1'
#
loop_
_entity.id
_entity.type
_entity.pdbx_description
1 polymer ?
#
loop_
_entity_poly.entity_id
_entity_poly.type
_entity_poly.pdbx_seq_one_letter_code
_entity_poly.pdbx_strand_id
1 'polypeptide(L)' 'MTQVTALLKEASKLDLPDRAELVTSLLEDLDPEPHDVSDEEVLKRLEELKSGKVKGISKEEFWKACGRP' A
#
# COMPACT_ATOMS: atom_id res chain seq x y z
N MET A 1 9.08 26.53 12.87
CA MET A 1 9.04 25.54 11.77
C MET A 1 9.12 24.18 12.41
N THR A 2 8.23 23.25 12.06
CA THR A 2 8.33 21.88 12.58
C THR A 2 9.42 21.14 11.80
N GLN A 3 10.04 20.14 12.43
CA GLN A 3 11.02 19.26 11.79
C GLN A 3 10.48 18.64 10.49
N VAL A 4 9.19 18.30 10.48
CA VAL A 4 8.48 17.78 9.30
C VAL A 4 8.49 18.78 8.13
N THR A 5 8.27 20.07 8.38
CA THR A 5 8.31 21.08 7.31
C THR A 5 9.69 21.21 6.68
N ALA A 6 10.77 21.05 7.47
CA ALA A 6 12.13 21.06 6.95
C ALA A 6 12.42 19.82 6.09
N LEU A 7 11.99 18.64 6.55
CA LEU A 7 12.15 17.38 5.81
C LEU A 7 11.40 17.41 4.47
N LEU A 8 10.17 17.92 4.43
CA LEU A 8 9.41 18.07 3.19
C LEU A 8 10.10 18.98 2.18
N LYS A 9 10.71 20.07 2.66
CA LYS A 9 11.45 21.00 1.80
C LYS A 9 12.67 20.32 1.17
N GLU A 10 13.39 19.49 1.91
CA GLU A 10 14.54 18.76 1.36
C GLU A 10 14.09 17.62 0.42
N ALA A 11 13.05 16.86 0.79
CA ALA A 11 12.48 15.80 -0.06
C ALA A 11 11.95 16.33 -1.41
N SER A 12 11.47 17.58 -1.45
CA SER A 12 11.02 18.21 -2.70
C SER A 12 12.14 18.48 -3.71
N LYS A 13 13.41 18.47 -3.28
CA LYS A 13 14.58 18.66 -4.15
C LYS A 13 15.07 17.36 -4.78
N LEU A 14 14.60 16.21 -4.31
CA LEU A 14 14.93 14.91 -4.86
C LEU A 14 14.29 14.73 -6.24
N ASP A 15 14.96 13.94 -7.07
CA ASP A 15 14.38 13.50 -8.33
C ASP A 15 13.27 12.44 -8.09
N LEU A 16 12.63 12.00 -9.16
CA LEU A 16 11.48 11.10 -9.04
C LEU A 16 11.87 9.71 -8.45
N PRO A 17 12.96 9.06 -8.89
CA PRO A 17 13.42 7.81 -8.29
C PRO A 17 13.72 7.92 -6.79
N ASP A 18 14.52 8.91 -6.39
CA ASP A 18 14.95 9.04 -4.98
C ASP A 18 13.76 9.38 -4.08
N ARG A 19 12.82 10.19 -4.58
CA ARG A 19 11.60 10.53 -3.84
C ARG A 19 10.66 9.32 -3.69
N ALA A 20 10.61 8.42 -4.68
CA ALA A 20 9.83 7.20 -4.58
C ALA A 20 10.43 6.22 -3.55
N GLU A 21 11.76 6.05 -3.57
CA GLU A 21 12.48 5.25 -2.58
C GLU A 21 12.26 5.77 -1.16
N LEU A 22 12.40 7.09 -0.95
CA LEU A 22 12.14 7.71 0.36
C LEU A 22 10.72 7.44 0.87
N VAL A 23 9.71 7.51 0.01
CA VAL A 23 8.32 7.24 0.39
C VAL A 23 8.13 5.77 0.78
N THR A 24 8.71 4.84 0.01
CA THR A 24 8.65 3.41 0.33
C THR A 24 9.28 3.11 1.69
N SER A 25 10.49 3.58 1.95
CA SER A 25 11.18 3.33 3.23
C SER A 25 10.42 3.92 4.42
N LEU A 26 9.83 5.12 4.27
CA LEU A 26 9.01 5.72 5.32
C LEU A 26 7.72 4.94 5.59
N LEU A 27 7.11 4.37 4.55
CA LEU A 27 5.91 3.55 4.71
C LEU A 27 6.22 2.19 5.33
N GLU A 28 7.35 1.57 4.97
CA GLU A 28 7.81 0.30 5.56
C GLU A 28 8.16 0.46 7.05
N ASP A 29 8.77 1.58 7.44
CA ASP A 29 9.11 1.87 8.85
C ASP A 29 7.87 2.17 9.72
N LEU A 30 6.79 2.71 9.13
CA LEU A 30 5.59 3.10 9.86
C LEU A 30 4.69 1.92 10.23
N ASP A 31 4.78 0.81 9.50
CA ASP A 31 3.93 -0.37 9.69
C ASP A 31 4.76 -1.66 9.55
N PRO A 32 5.62 -1.98 10.54
CA PRO A 32 6.40 -3.22 10.55
C PRO A 32 5.54 -4.46 10.84
N GLU A 33 4.28 -4.29 11.25
CA GLU A 33 3.35 -5.39 11.40
C GLU A 33 2.77 -5.73 10.01
N PRO A 34 2.91 -6.98 9.53
CA PRO A 34 2.22 -7.39 8.33
C PRO A 34 0.74 -7.10 8.53
N HIS A 35 0.13 -6.34 7.63
CA HIS A 35 -1.27 -5.92 7.67
C HIS A 35 -2.16 -7.05 8.20
N ASP A 36 -2.46 -7.04 9.49
CA ASP A 36 -3.22 -8.11 10.13
C ASP A 36 -4.69 -7.83 9.87
N VAL A 37 -5.33 -8.70 9.11
CA VAL A 37 -6.76 -8.60 8.81
C VAL A 37 -7.50 -9.35 9.91
N SER A 38 -8.42 -8.66 10.59
CA SER A 38 -9.23 -9.31 11.62
C SER A 38 -10.09 -10.44 11.03
N ASP A 39 -10.42 -11.43 11.86
CA ASP A 39 -11.29 -12.54 11.46
C ASP A 39 -12.64 -12.04 10.92
N GLU A 40 -13.18 -10.94 11.46
CA GLU A 40 -14.41 -10.32 10.98
C GLU A 40 -14.27 -9.80 9.53
N GLU A 41 -13.14 -9.17 9.20
CA GLU A 41 -12.89 -8.70 7.83
C GLU A 41 -12.73 -9.89 6.89
N VAL A 42 -12.03 -10.96 7.29
CA VAL A 42 -11.88 -12.18 6.49
C VAL A 42 -13.25 -12.81 6.21
N LEU A 43 -14.09 -12.97 7.22
CA LEU A 43 -15.44 -13.52 7.08
C LEU A 43 -16.32 -12.66 6.18
N LYS A 44 -16.24 -11.33 6.33
CA LYS A 44 -16.97 -10.39 5.48
C LYS A 44 -16.53 -10.50 4.02
N ARG A 45 -15.22 -10.53 3.73
CA ARG A 45 -14.72 -10.68 2.35
C ARG A 45 -15.10 -12.02 1.73
N LEU A 46 -15.15 -13.09 2.53
CA LEU A 46 -15.64 -14.39 2.09
C LEU A 46 -17.13 -14.34 1.71
N GLU A 47 -17.98 -13.68 2.50
CA GLU A 47 -19.39 -13.46 2.19
C GLU A 47 -19.59 -12.61 0.92
N GLU A 48 -18.82 -11.54 0.76
CA GLU A 48 -18.86 -10.70 -0.44
C GLU A 48 -18.45 -11.48 -1.70
N LEU A 49 -17.49 -12.40 -1.58
CA LEU A 49 -17.07 -13.26 -2.68
C LEU A 49 -18.15 -14.29 -3.02
N LYS A 50 -18.74 -14.96 -2.01
CA LYS A 50 -19.80 -15.95 -2.20
C LYS A 50 -21.08 -15.34 -2.76
N SER A 51 -21.43 -14.12 -2.34
CA SER A 51 -22.60 -13.39 -2.83
C SER A 51 -22.41 -12.81 -4.24
N GLY A 52 -21.18 -12.83 -4.77
CA GLY A 52 -20.85 -12.27 -6.09
C GLY A 52 -20.76 -10.74 -6.10
N LYS A 53 -20.80 -10.09 -4.92
CA LYS A 53 -20.58 -8.64 -4.78
C LYS A 53 -19.17 -8.24 -5.18
N VAL A 54 -18.20 -9.12 -4.92
CA VAL A 54 -16.82 -9.00 -5.41
C VAL A 54 -16.44 -10.21 -6.25
N LYS A 55 -15.50 -10.00 -7.18
CA LYS A 55 -14.95 -11.05 -8.04
C LYS A 55 -13.51 -11.33 -7.67
N GLY A 56 -13.17 -12.59 -7.43
CA GLY A 56 -11.78 -13.02 -7.31
C GLY A 56 -11.06 -12.89 -8.65
N ILE A 57 -9.82 -12.42 -8.61
CA ILE A 57 -8.93 -12.30 -9.78
C ILE A 57 -7.74 -13.25 -9.62
N SER A 58 -7.14 -13.64 -10.74
CA SER A 58 -5.92 -14.45 -10.71
C SER A 58 -4.73 -13.64 -10.17
N LYS A 59 -3.66 -14.34 -9.79
CA LYS A 59 -2.42 -13.70 -9.36
C LYS A 59 -1.83 -12.81 -10.46
N GLU A 60 -1.87 -13.27 -11.71
CA GLU A 60 -1.41 -12.49 -12.87
C GLU A 60 -2.26 -11.24 -13.08
N GLU A 61 -3.59 -11.36 -12.97
CA GLU A 61 -4.51 -10.22 -13.06
C GLU A 61 -4.26 -9.20 -11.94
N PHE A 62 -3.97 -9.68 -10.72
CA PHE A 62 -3.62 -8.84 -9.58
C PHE A 62 -2.34 -8.04 -9.84
N TRP A 63 -1.25 -8.69 -10.26
CA TRP A 63 0.01 -8.00 -10.54
C TRP A 63 -0.14 -6.96 -11.65
N LYS A 64 -0.87 -7.32 -12.70
CA LYS A 64 -1.19 -6.40 -13.80
C LYS A 64 -1.98 -5.18 -13.31
N ALA A 65 -2.95 -5.36 -12.41
CA ALA A 65 -3.69 -4.26 -11.80
C ALA A 65 -2.80 -3.37 -10.91
N CYS A 66 -1.78 -3.95 -10.28
CA CYS A 66 -0.76 -3.23 -9.51
C CYS A 66 0.36 -2.61 -10.37
N GLY A 67 0.26 -2.65 -11.70
CA GLY A 67 1.26 -2.09 -12.62
C GLY A 67 2.56 -2.89 -12.69
N ARG A 68 2.56 -4.14 -12.23
CA ARG A 68 3.70 -5.06 -12.32
C ARG A 68 3.45 -6.08 -13.46
N PRO A 69 4.45 -6.32 -14.32
CA PRO A 69 4.30 -7.22 -15.47
C PRO A 69 4.15 -8.68 -15.07
#